data_AF-Q084D1-F1
#
_entry.id   AF-Q084D1-F1
#
_cell.length_a   1.000
_cell.length_b   1.000
_cell.length_c   1.000
_cell.angle_alpha   90.00
_cell.angle_beta   90.00
_cell.angle_gamma   90.00
#
_symmetry.space_group_name_H-M   'P 1'
#
loop_
_entity.id
_entity.type
_entity.pdbx_description
1 polymer ?
#
loop_
_entity_poly.entity_id
_entity_poly.type
_entity_poly.pdbx_seq_one_letter_code
_entity_poly.pdbx_strand_id
1 'polypeptide(L)' 'MNNMDITLVLMLIALLILHIHFCYRAYTSKAHIKNAQRVVWSMLSLLMGPLGYYVYQNMIPLEFYE' A
#
# COMPACT_ATOMS: atom_id res chain seq x y z
N MET A 1 11.64 14.52 -26.12
CA MET A 1 10.91 13.50 -25.33
C MET A 1 9.73 13.08 -26.17
N ASN A 2 9.69 11.82 -26.58
CA ASN A 2 8.65 11.31 -27.48
C ASN A 2 7.34 11.14 -26.70
N ASN A 3 6.18 11.12 -27.36
CA ASN A 3 4.88 10.99 -26.68
C ASN A 3 4.84 9.72 -25.79
N MET A 4 5.49 8.65 -26.21
CA MET A 4 5.64 7.40 -25.45
C MET A 4 6.40 7.59 -24.13
N ASP A 5 7.46 8.40 -24.11
CA ASP A 5 8.24 8.68 -22.90
C ASP A 5 7.39 9.44 -21.87
N ILE A 6 6.61 10.41 -22.34
CA ILE A 6 5.68 11.19 -21.50
C ILE A 6 4.61 10.27 -20.89
N THR A 7 4.02 9.38 -21.69
CA THR A 7 3.04 8.39 -21.20
C THR A 7 3.65 7.47 -20.14
N LEU A 8 4.88 7.00 -20.35
CA LEU A 8 5.57 6.12 -19.39
C LEU A 8 5.82 6.85 -18.06
N VAL A 9 6.27 8.10 -18.11
CA VAL A 9 6.46 8.93 -16.90
C VAL A 9 5.13 9.12 -16.15
N LEU A 10 4.04 9.40 -16.86
CA LEU A 10 2.72 9.54 -16.24
C LEU A 10 2.25 8.24 -15.58
N MET A 11 2.46 7.09 -16.23
CA MET A 11 2.15 5.78 -15.65
C MET A 11 2.96 5.50 -14.39
N LEU A 12 4.26 5.84 -14.38
CA LEU A 12 5.10 5.69 -13.19
C LEU A 12 4.64 6.59 -12.04
N ILE A 13 4.26 7.83 -12.33
CA ILE A 13 3.71 8.75 -11.31
C ILE A 13 2.40 8.21 -10.74
N ALA A 14 1.48 7.76 -11.61
CA ALA A 14 0.21 7.17 -11.18
C ALA A 14 0.44 5.91 -10.32
N LEU A 15 1.39 5.06 -10.71
CA LEU A 15 1.79 3.89 -9.94
C LEU A 15 2.34 4.28 -8.56
N LEU A 16 3.19 5.30 -8.50
CA LEU A 16 3.78 5.78 -7.25
C LEU A 16 2.72 6.36 -6.30
N ILE A 17 1.78 7.14 -6.84
CA ILE A 17 0.61 7.64 -6.08
C ILE A 17 -0.22 6.47 -5.54
N LEU A 18 -0.45 5.43 -6.35
CA LEU A 18 -1.19 4.25 -5.93
C LEU A 18 -0.51 3.56 -4.73
N HIS A 19 0.80 3.37 -4.79
CA HIS A 19 1.57 2.75 -3.71
C HIS A 19 1.52 3.59 -2.43
N ILE A 20 1.66 4.91 -2.54
CA ILE A 20 1.53 5.83 -1.40
C ILE A 20 0.12 5.76 -0.80
N HIS A 21 -0.92 5.71 -1.62
CA HIS A 21 -2.31 5.60 -1.15
C HIS A 21 -2.53 4.33 -0.31
N PHE A 22 -2.04 3.17 -0.78
CA PHE A 22 -2.15 1.93 -0.01
C PHE A 22 -1.30 1.93 1.26
N CYS A 23 -0.11 2.52 1.22
CA CYS A 23 0.72 2.73 2.41
C CYS A 23 0.00 3.59 3.47
N TYR A 24 -0.59 4.71 3.05
CA TYR A 24 -1.38 5.58 3.91
C TYR A 24 -2.57 4.83 4.52
N ARG A 25 -3.27 4.03 3.72
CA ARG A 25 -4.41 3.22 4.20
C ARG A 25 -3.97 2.16 5.22
N ALA A 26 -2.82 1.50 5.03
CA ALA A 26 -2.26 0.56 6.01
C ALA A 26 -1.89 1.28 7.32
N TYR A 27 -1.31 2.47 7.23
CA TYR A 27 -0.85 3.25 8.38
C TYR A 27 -2.02 3.82 9.20
N THR A 28 -3.07 4.29 8.53
CA THR A 28 -4.26 4.87 9.16
C THR A 28 -5.35 3.86 9.49
N SER A 29 -5.12 2.58 9.17
CA SER A 29 -6.06 1.50 9.45
C SER A 29 -6.40 1.45 10.95
N LYS A 30 -7.68 1.24 11.25
CA LYS A 30 -8.17 1.02 12.62
C LYS A 30 -7.96 -0.42 13.11
N ALA A 31 -7.32 -1.27 12.33
CA ALA A 31 -7.00 -2.64 12.73
C ALA A 31 -6.22 -2.66 14.05
N HIS A 32 -6.65 -3.52 14.98
CA HIS A 32 -6.05 -3.71 16.30
C HIS A 32 -4.77 -4.55 16.22
N ILE A 33 -3.80 -4.03 15.45
CA ILE A 33 -2.46 -4.62 15.26
C ILE A 33 -1.41 -3.78 15.98
N LYS A 34 -0.29 -4.41 16.33
CA LYS A 34 0.83 -3.70 16.98
C LYS A 34 1.41 -2.64 16.05
N ASN A 35 1.97 -1.57 16.61
CA ASN A 35 2.63 -0.50 15.83
C ASN A 35 3.73 -1.05 14.89
N ALA A 36 4.51 -2.03 15.34
CA ALA A 36 5.51 -2.69 14.50
C ALA A 36 4.90 -3.39 13.27
N GLN A 37 3.79 -4.10 13.46
CA GLN A 37 3.05 -4.77 12.38
C GLN A 37 2.45 -3.76 11.39
N ARG A 38 1.97 -2.62 11.90
CA ARG A 38 1.46 -1.53 11.07
C ARG A 38 2.56 -0.92 10.18
N VAL A 39 3.76 -0.72 10.73
CA VAL A 39 4.92 -0.24 9.95
C VAL A 39 5.31 -1.27 8.88
N VAL A 40 5.35 -2.56 9.21
CA VAL A 40 5.63 -3.63 8.23
C VAL A 40 4.56 -3.65 7.14
N TRP A 41 3.28 -3.54 7.49
CA TRP A 41 2.17 -3.50 6.53
C TRP A 41 2.27 -2.29 5.58
N SER A 42 2.58 -1.11 6.12
CA SER A 42 2.80 0.10 5.33
C SER A 42 4.00 -0.02 4.40
N MET A 43 5.13 -0.55 4.88
CA MET A 43 6.32 -0.81 4.05
C MET A 43 6.02 -1.81 2.93
N LEU A 44 5.30 -2.89 3.22
CA LEU A 44 4.92 -3.89 2.23
C LEU A 44 3.98 -3.28 1.16
N SER A 45 3.05 -2.42 1.59
CA SER A 45 2.13 -1.70 0.71
C SER A 45 2.83 -0.65 -0.14
N LEU A 46 3.89 -0.02 0.36
CA LEU A 46 4.67 0.95 -0.40
C LEU A 46 5.51 0.26 -1.48
N LEU A 47 6.10 -0.89 -1.18
CA LEU A 47 6.96 -1.63 -2.11
C LEU A 47 6.17 -2.41 -3.16
N MET A 48 5.13 -3.13 -2.73
CA MET A 48 4.35 -4.01 -3.60
C MET A 48 2.97 -3.44 -3.96
N GLY A 49 2.67 -2.22 -3.55
CA GLY A 49 1.43 -1.53 -3.87
C GLY A 49 0.20 -2.25 -3.30
N PRO A 50 -0.85 -2.46 -4.11
CA PRO A 50 -2.06 -3.18 -3.70
C PRO A 50 -1.79 -4.61 -3.23
N LEU A 51 -0.82 -5.30 -3.87
CA LEU A 51 -0.53 -6.70 -3.58
C LEU A 51 -0.01 -6.85 -2.14
N GLY A 52 0.97 -6.03 -1.75
CA GLY A 52 1.48 -6.02 -0.38
C GLY A 52 0.40 -5.67 0.64
N TYR A 53 -0.47 -4.71 0.30
CA TYR A 53 -1.57 -4.32 1.17
C TYR A 53 -2.51 -5.50 1.48
N TYR A 54 -3.03 -6.18 0.44
CA TYR A 54 -4.01 -7.25 0.62
C TYR A 54 -3.43 -8.55 1.15
N VAL A 55 -2.18 -8.89 0.80
CA VAL A 55 -1.50 -10.06 1.36
C VAL A 55 -1.38 -9.92 2.87
N TYR A 56 -0.92 -8.77 3.35
CA TYR A 56 -0.80 -8.54 4.78
C TYR A 56 -2.17 -8.40 5.45
N GLN A 57 -3.15 -7.76 4.80
CA GLN A 57 -4.51 -7.66 5.32
C GLN A 57 -5.14 -9.04 5.58
N ASN A 58 -4.92 -10.00 4.68
CA ASN A 58 -5.40 -11.38 4.86
C ASN A 58 -4.72 -12.12 6.03
N MET A 59 -3.55 -11.65 6.48
CA MET A 59 -2.88 -12.20 7.67
C MET A 59 -3.36 -11.55 8.97
N ILE A 60 -4.12 -10.46 8.91
CA ILE A 60 -4.69 -9.81 10.11
C ILE A 60 -5.91 -10.64 10.54
N PRO A 61 -5.93 -11.16 11.78
CA PRO A 61 -7.07 -11.93 12.27
C PRO A 61 -8.36 -11.11 12.23
N LEU A 62 -9.44 -11.72 11.75
CA LEU A 62 -10.77 -11.11 11.62
C LEU A 62 -11.39 -10.72 12.97
N GLU A 63 -10.89 -11.27 14.08
CA GLU A 63 -11.34 -11.00 15.45
C GLU A 63 -11.13 -9.54 15.90
N PHE A 64 -10.46 -8.72 15.09
CA PHE A 64 -10.16 -7.32 15.38
C PHE A 64 -10.97 -6.34 14.50
N TYR A 65 -12.00 -6.82 13.80
CA TYR A 65 -12.87 -6.01 12.94
C TYR A 65 -14.17 -5.54 13.62
N GLU A 66 -14.37 -5.82 14.92
CA GLU A 66 -15.49 -5.31 15.73
C GLU A 66 -15.24 -3.90 16.28
#